data_AF-A0A7J3HB76-F1
#
_entry.id   AF-A0A7J3HB76-F1
#
_cell.length_a   1.000
_cell.length_b   1.000
_cell.length_c   1.000
_cell.angle_alpha   90.00
_cell.angle_beta   90.00
_cell.angle_gamma   90.00
#
_symmetry.space_group_name_H-M   'P 1'
#
loop_
_entity.id
_entity.type
_entity.pdbx_description
1 polymer ?
#
loop_
_entity_poly.entity_id
_entity_poly.type
_entity_poly.pdbx_seq_one_letter_code
_entity_poly.pdbx_strand_id
1 'polypeptide(L)' 'MPVSREYVIKRLLLLVLVVVGVLVITFVITRIIPARPEFLWAGPHATEEQLKRARQELHLDEPIYVQLYYYLL' A
#
# COMPACT_ATOMS: atom_id res chain seq x y z
N MET A 1 -28.20 15.81 22.09
CA MET A 1 -28.38 14.34 21.99
C MET A 1 -27.07 13.68 22.34
N PRO A 2 -26.98 12.92 23.45
CA PRO A 2 -25.76 12.20 23.79
C PRO A 2 -25.55 11.09 22.75
N VAL A 3 -24.41 11.11 22.08
CA VAL A 3 -24.02 10.05 21.15
C VAL A 3 -23.71 8.81 21.98
N SER A 4 -24.38 7.69 21.72
CA SER A 4 -24.13 6.46 22.48
C SER A 4 -22.71 5.95 22.19
N ARG A 5 -22.02 5.44 23.22
CA ARG A 5 -20.65 4.88 23.08
C ARG A 5 -20.59 3.79 22.00
N GLU A 6 -21.65 3.00 21.88
CA GLU A 6 -21.83 1.97 20.86
C GLU A 6 -21.84 2.56 19.43
N TYR A 7 -22.51 3.69 19.21
CA TYR A 7 -22.51 4.38 17.92
C TYR A 7 -21.10 4.84 17.53
N VAL A 8 -20.34 5.37 18.49
CA VAL A 8 -18.95 5.81 18.26
C VAL A 8 -18.07 4.61 17.89
N ILE A 9 -18.14 3.51 18.64
CA ILE A 9 -17.36 2.30 18.35
C ILE A 9 -17.70 1.72 16.97
N LYS A 10 -18.98 1.59 16.65
CA LYS A 10 -19.43 1.10 15.33
C LYS A 10 -18.90 1.98 14.20
N ARG A 11 -18.91 3.30 14.39
CA ARG A 11 -18.41 4.25 13.40
C ARG A 11 -16.89 4.18 13.24
N LEU A 12 -16.15 4.01 14.33
CA LEU A 12 -14.69 3.80 14.28
C LEU A 12 -14.34 2.49 13.57
N LEU A 13 -15.05 1.40 13.85
CA LEU A 13 -14.84 0.12 13.15
C LEU A 13 -15.11 0.24 11.65
N LEU A 14 -16.19 0.90 11.26
CA LEU A 14 -16.49 1.17 9.85
C LEU A 14 -15.41 2.05 9.19
N LEU A 15 -14.91 3.06 9.91
CA LEU A 15 -13.83 3.91 9.40
C LEU A 15 -12.56 3.11 9.17
N VAL A 16 -12.15 2.27 10.13
CA VAL A 16 -10.99 1.38 9.98
C VAL A 16 -11.19 0.46 8.78
N LEU A 17 -12.37 -0.14 8.62
CA LEU A 17 -12.66 -1.02 7.48
C LEU A 17 -12.52 -0.30 6.14
N VAL A 18 -13.05 0.92 6.03
CA VAL A 18 -12.96 1.74 4.80
C VAL A 18 -11.51 2.10 4.52
N VAL A 19 -10.75 2.55 5.53
CA VAL A 19 -9.35 2.89 5.39
C VAL A 19 -8.53 1.68 4.92
N VAL A 20 -8.72 0.52 5.56
CA VAL A 20 -8.07 -0.73 5.15
C VAL A 20 -8.45 -1.10 3.71
N GLY A 21 -9.71 -0.96 3.33
CA GLY A 21 -10.16 -1.21 1.96
C GLY A 21 -9.45 -0.32 0.94
N VAL A 22 -9.38 0.99 1.21
CA VAL A 22 -8.66 1.94 0.34
C VAL A 22 -7.18 1.59 0.25
N LEU A 23 -6.54 1.30 1.38
CA LEU A 23 -5.10 0.95 1.42
C LEU A 23 -4.80 -0.31 0.61
N VAL A 24 -5.65 -1.34 0.70
CA VAL A 24 -5.50 -2.56 -0.11
C VAL A 24 -5.66 -2.24 -1.60
N ILE A 25 -6.66 -1.44 -1.97
CA ILE A 25 -6.89 -1.05 -3.36
C ILE A 25 -5.69 -0.26 -3.92
N THR A 26 -5.20 0.75 -3.18
CA THR A 26 -4.04 1.54 -3.63
C THR A 26 -2.78 0.69 -3.70
N PHE A 27 -2.59 -0.25 -2.77
CA PHE A 27 -1.50 -1.21 -2.82
C PHE A 27 -1.56 -2.08 -4.07
N VAL A 28 -2.70 -2.68 -4.38
CA VAL A 28 -2.90 -3.51 -5.58
C VAL A 28 -2.57 -2.70 -6.85
N ILE A 29 -3.07 -1.47 -6.95
CA ILE A 29 -2.86 -0.60 -8.12
C ILE A 29 -1.38 -0.25 -8.31
N THR A 30 -0.66 0.01 -7.23
CA THR A 30 0.74 0.46 -7.30
C THR A 30 1.75 -0.68 -7.37
N ARG A 31 1.39 -1.89 -6.92
CA ARG A 31 2.35 -2.99 -6.74
C ARG A 31 2.02 -4.26 -7.53
N ILE A 32 0.74 -4.56 -7.74
CA ILE A 32 0.30 -5.83 -8.37
C ILE A 32 -0.10 -5.63 -9.83
N ILE A 33 -0.83 -4.54 -10.13
CA ILE A 33 -1.27 -4.24 -11.50
C ILE A 33 -0.10 -3.95 -12.45
N PRO A 34 0.93 -3.17 -12.07
CA PRO A 34 2.03 -2.87 -12.97
C PRO A 34 2.90 -4.10 -13.17
N ALA A 35 3.26 -4.40 -14.43
CA ALA A 35 4.22 -5.47 -14.72
C ALA A 35 5.61 -5.21 -14.14
N ARG A 36 5.97 -3.92 -13.94
CA ARG A 36 7.24 -3.45 -13.37
C ARG A 36 6.99 -2.24 -12.45
N PRO A 37 6.59 -2.46 -11.19
CA PRO A 37 6.23 -1.38 -10.25
C PRO A 37 7.41 -0.47 -9.88
N GLU A 38 8.65 -0.93 -10.01
CA GLU A 38 9.85 -0.11 -9.77
C GLU A 38 9.95 1.12 -10.69
N PHE A 39 9.33 1.09 -11.87
CA PHE A 39 9.30 2.24 -12.79
C PHE A 39 8.37 3.36 -12.31
N LEU A 40 7.35 3.04 -11.51
CA LEU A 40 6.48 4.08 -10.94
C LEU A 40 7.26 4.97 -9.98
N TRP A 41 8.29 4.43 -9.34
CA TRP A 41 9.12 5.14 -8.38
C TRP A 41 10.38 5.72 -9.00
N ALA A 42 11.13 4.91 -9.76
CA ALA A 42 12.38 5.33 -10.38
C ALA A 42 12.20 6.21 -11.64
N GLY A 43 11.01 6.17 -12.24
CA GLY A 43 10.68 6.89 -13.46
C GLY A 43 11.03 6.13 -14.75
N PRO A 44 10.48 6.54 -15.91
CA PRO A 44 10.57 5.80 -17.18
C PRO A 44 11.97 5.79 -17.81
N HIS A 45 12.88 6.65 -17.35
CA HIS A 45 14.25 6.74 -17.84
C HIS A 45 15.29 6.27 -16.83
N ALA A 46 14.86 5.59 -15.76
CA ALA A 46 15.77 5.02 -14.77
C ALA A 46 16.73 4.03 -15.41
N THR A 47 18.01 4.14 -15.07
CA THR A 47 19.02 3.15 -15.43
C THR A 47 18.75 1.81 -14.75
N GLU A 48 19.27 0.72 -15.31
CA GLU A 48 19.13 -0.63 -14.75
C GLU A 48 19.63 -0.71 -13.29
N GLU A 49 20.68 0.02 -12.93
CA GLU A 49 21.15 0.09 -11.55
C GLU A 49 20.14 0.77 -10.62
N GLN A 50 19.52 1.87 -11.06
CA GLN A 50 18.48 2.56 -10.29
C GLN A 50 17.24 1.69 -10.12
N LEU A 51 16.87 0.91 -11.14
CA LEU A 51 15.74 -0.02 -11.06
C LEU A 51 16.01 -1.17 -10.08
N LYS A 52 17.22 -1.72 -10.06
CA LYS A 52 17.61 -2.74 -9.06
C LYS A 52 17.59 -2.18 -7.64
N ARG A 53 18.12 -0.98 -7.43
CA ARG A 53 18.06 -0.30 -6.13
C ARG A 53 16.61 -0.06 -5.71
N ALA A 54 15.78 0.46 -6.60
CA ALA A 54 14.35 0.68 -6.35
C ALA A 54 13.62 -0.63 -5.99
N ARG A 55 13.91 -1.76 -6.67
CA ARG A 55 13.33 -3.06 -6.30
C ARG A 55 13.68 -3.49 -4.88
N GLN A 56 14.94 -3.32 -4.49
CA GLN A 56 15.41 -3.67 -3.15
C GLN A 56 14.82 -2.74 -2.09
N GLU A 57 14.86 -1.42 -2.31
CA GLU A 57 14.33 -0.41 -1.38
C GLU A 57 12.81 -0.52 -1.22
N LEU A 58 12.09 -0.84 -2.29
CA LEU A 58 10.66 -1.07 -2.23
C LEU A 58 10.31 -2.47 -1.71
N HIS A 59 11.27 -3.38 -1.49
CA HIS A 59 11.02 -4.78 -1.13
C HIS A 59 10.17 -5.54 -2.15
N LEU A 60 10.30 -5.21 -3.44
CA LEU A 60 9.49 -5.81 -4.51
C LEU A 60 9.78 -7.30 -4.75
N ASP A 61 10.92 -7.79 -4.28
CA ASP A 61 11.32 -9.20 -4.37
C ASP A 61 10.78 -10.04 -3.18
N GLU A 62 10.18 -9.40 -2.17
CA GLU A 62 9.61 -10.07 -1.00
C GLU A 62 8.17 -10.55 -1.25
N PRO A 63 7.65 -11.50 -0.45
CA PRO A 63 6.26 -11.93 -0.53
C PRO A 63 5.27 -10.76 -0.39
N ILE A 64 4.11 -10.85 -1.06
CA ILE A 64 3.11 -9.77 -1.12
C ILE A 64 2.66 -9.28 0.27
N TYR A 65 2.55 -10.18 1.26
CA TYR A 65 2.18 -9.79 2.63
C TYR A 65 3.28 -8.96 3.33
N VAL A 66 4.55 -9.22 3.01
CA VAL A 66 5.70 -8.42 3.48
C VAL A 66 5.70 -7.06 2.77
N GLN A 67 5.43 -7.02 1.47
CA GLN A 67 5.29 -5.77 0.73
C GLN A 67 4.15 -4.90 1.27
N LEU A 68 3.02 -5.51 1.65
CA LEU A 68 1.91 -4.80 2.25
C LEU A 68 2.28 -4.23 3.62
N TYR A 69 3.04 -4.97 4.42
CA TYR A 69 3.55 -4.49 5.70
C TYR A 69 4.43 -3.24 5.53
N TYR A 70 5.41 -3.28 4.63
CA TYR A 70 6.28 -2.13 4.34
C TYR A 70 5.57 -0.97 3.61
N TYR A 71 4.45 -1.22 2.95
CA TYR A 71 3.65 -0.16 2.34
C TYR A 71 2.81 0.60 3.39
N LEU A 72 2.44 -0.07 4.48
CA LEU A 72 1.58 0.48 5.53
C LEU A 72 2.34 1.17 6.67
N LEU A 73 3.63 0.88 6.84
CA LEU A 73 4.50 1.39 7.90
C LEU A 73 5.46 2.44 7.35
#